data_AF-A0A1H9L1Z5-F1
#
_entry.id   AF-A0A1H9L1Z5-F1
#
_cell.length_a   1.000
_cell.length_b   1.000
_cell.length_c   1.000
_cell.angle_alpha   90.00
_cell.angle_beta   90.00
_cell.angle_gamma   90.00
#
_symmetry.space_group_name_H-M   'P 1'
#
loop_
_entity.id
_entity.type
_entity.pdbx_description
1 polymer ?
#
loop_
_entity_poly.entity_id
_entity_poly.type
_entity_poly.pdbx_seq_one_letter_code
_entity_poly.pdbx_strand_id
1 'polypeptide(L)' 'MEKWEVYIKIQQLLEQGFSKTKTADKLGISRGTLYNYLEKSPEEMALWVASTQHRKKKLDIHK' A
#
# COMPACT_ATOMS: atom_id res chain seq x y z
N MET A 1 -4.68 -3.11 9.56
CA MET A 1 -4.21 -3.96 8.45
C MET A 1 -2.86 -3.41 8.05
N GLU A 2 -1.83 -4.23 8.04
CA GLU A 2 -0.50 -3.80 7.61
C GLU A 2 -0.54 -3.40 6.13
N LYS A 3 0.22 -2.37 5.76
CA LYS A 3 0.20 -1.83 4.38
C LYS A 3 0.56 -2.90 3.34
N TRP A 4 1.46 -3.80 3.70
CA TRP A 4 1.85 -4.96 2.90
C TRP A 4 0.68 -5.95 2.70
N GLU A 5 -0.08 -6.25 3.76
CA GLU A 5 -1.24 -7.15 3.67
C GLU A 5 -2.31 -6.60 2.73
N VAL A 6 -2.54 -5.28 2.75
CA VAL A 6 -3.48 -4.62 1.83
C VAL A 6 -3.02 -4.79 0.39
N TYR A 7 -1.73 -4.58 0.11
CA TYR A 7 -1.15 -4.76 -1.23
C TYR A 7 -1.34 -6.19 -1.75
N ILE A 8 -1.02 -7.20 -0.95
CA ILE A 8 -1.18 -8.61 -1.34
C ILE A 8 -2.66 -8.94 -1.63
N LYS A 9 -3.58 -8.45 -0.79
CA LYS A 9 -5.02 -8.65 -1.01
C LYS A 9 -5.52 -7.96 -2.29
N ILE A 10 -4.98 -6.80 -2.64
CA ILE A 10 -5.30 -6.13 -3.92
C ILE A 10 -4.90 -7.02 -5.09
N GLN A 11 -3.68 -7.56 -5.07
CA GLN A 11 -3.19 -8.43 -6.14
C GLN A 11 -4.04 -9.71 -6.26
N GLN A 12 -4.34 -10.37 -5.13
CA GLN A 12 -5.20 -11.56 -5.10
C GLN A 12 -6.60 -11.29 -5.65
N LEU A 13 -7.21 -10.15 -5.31
CA LEU A 13 -8.54 -9.80 -5.79
C LEU A 13 -8.52 -9.49 -7.30
N LEU A 14 -7.47 -8.86 -7.80
CA LEU A 14 -7.33 -8.60 -9.24
C LEU A 14 -7.08 -9.89 -10.03
N GLU A 15 -6.28 -10.81 -9.48
CA GLU A 15 -6.04 -12.13 -10.07
C GLU A 15 -7.32 -12.98 -10.11
N GLN A 16 -8.19 -12.84 -9.10
CA GLN A 16 -9.53 -13.42 -9.07
C GLN A 16 -10.51 -12.76 -10.05
N GLY A 17 -10.11 -11.71 -10.78
CA GLY A 17 -10.93 -11.02 -11.76
C GLY A 17 -11.87 -9.95 -11.20
N PHE A 18 -11.68 -9.51 -9.95
CA PHE A 18 -12.45 -8.38 -9.43
C PHE A 18 -12.05 -7.07 -10.12
N SER A 19 -13.03 -6.19 -10.35
CA SER A 19 -12.75 -4.85 -10.87
C SER A 19 -12.04 -4.00 -9.81
N LYS A 20 -11.17 -3.10 -10.25
CA LYS A 20 -10.44 -2.16 -9.38
C LYS A 20 -11.37 -1.41 -8.40
N THR A 21 -12.55 -1.00 -8.88
CA THR A 21 -13.57 -0.35 -8.05
C THR A 21 -14.09 -1.25 -6.94
N LYS A 22 -14.54 -2.47 -7.27
CA LYS A 22 -15.02 -3.45 -6.30
C LYS A 22 -13.93 -3.86 -5.30
N THR A 23 -12.68 -3.95 -5.74
CA THR A 23 -11.53 -4.22 -4.88
C THR A 23 -11.34 -3.12 -3.84
N ALA A 24 -11.40 -1.85 -4.24
CA ALA A 24 -11.30 -0.71 -3.32
C ALA A 24 -12.47 -0.70 -2.31
N ASP A 25 -13.70 -0.91 -2.78
CA ASP A 25 -14.90 -0.95 -1.94
C ASP A 25 -14.85 -2.10 -0.92
N LYS A 26 -14.40 -3.29 -1.34
CA LYS A 26 -14.28 -4.49 -0.49
C LYS A 26 -13.19 -4.36 0.57
N LEU A 27 -12.11 -3.63 0.25
CA LEU A 27 -11.01 -3.37 1.17
C LEU A 27 -11.24 -2.11 2.03
N GLY A 28 -12.29 -1.33 1.76
CA GLY A 28 -12.59 -0.08 2.47
C GLY A 28 -11.53 1.01 2.27
N ILE A 29 -10.81 0.98 1.15
CA ILE A 29 -9.75 1.95 0.82
C ILE A 29 -10.20 2.92 -0.27
N SER A 30 -9.58 4.10 -0.30
CA SER A 30 -9.84 5.04 -1.39
C SER A 30 -9.30 4.50 -2.72
N ARG A 31 -9.97 4.85 -3.82
CA ARG A 31 -9.51 4.53 -5.17
C ARG A 31 -8.09 5.07 -5.45
N GLY A 32 -7.77 6.26 -4.94
CA GLY A 32 -6.41 6.82 -5.08
C GLY A 32 -5.35 5.96 -4.38
N THR A 33 -5.66 5.43 -3.19
CA THR A 33 -4.77 4.49 -2.49
C THR A 33 -4.57 3.21 -3.29
N LEU A 34 -5.65 2.68 -3.89
CA LEU A 34 -5.56 1.50 -4.76
C LEU A 34 -4.64 1.75 -5.96
N TYR A 35 -4.81 2.88 -6.66
CA TYR A 35 -3.96 3.21 -7.82
C TYR A 35 -2.49 3.37 -7.43
N ASN A 36 -2.22 4.09 -6.33
CA ASN A 36 -0.86 4.23 -5.81
C ASN A 36 -0.20 2.88 -5.48
N TYR A 37 -0.99 1.88 -5.08
CA TYR A 37 -0.50 0.54 -4.77
C TYR A 37 -0.28 -0.28 -6.05
N LEU A 38 -1.09 -0.06 -7.09
CA LEU A 38 -0.95 -0.74 -8.38
C LEU A 38 0.21 -0.23 -9.21
N GLU A 39 0.62 1.02 -9.02
CA GLU A 39 1.79 1.60 -9.68
C GLU A 39 3.11 1.05 -9.13
N LYS A 40 3.11 0.41 -7.95
CA LYS A 40 4.31 -0.07 -7.27
C LYS A 40 4.56 -1.53 -7.57
N SER A 41 5.82 -1.87 -7.85
CA SER A 41 6.27 -3.26 -7.84
C SER A 41 6.29 -3.82 -6.40
N PRO A 42 6.33 -5.15 -6.22
CA PRO A 42 6.49 -5.76 -4.90
C PRO A 42 7.74 -5.25 -4.16
N GLU A 43 8.84 -5.02 -4.87
CA GLU A 43 10.09 -4.51 -4.30
C GLU A 43 9.95 -3.06 -3.83
N GLU A 44 9.36 -2.20 -4.67
CA GLU A 44 9.10 -0.80 -4.32
C GLU A 44 8.13 -0.67 -3.14
N MET A 45 7.13 -1.56 -3.08
CA MET A 45 6.19 -1.60 -1.97
C MET A 45 6.88 -2.03 -0.67
N ALA A 46 7.77 -3.03 -0.72
CA ALA A 46 8.54 -3.46 0.46
C ALA A 46 9.42 -2.31 1.01
N LEU A 47 10.12 -1.60 0.11
CA LEU A 47 10.92 -0.42 0.46
C LEU A 47 10.06 0.72 1.03
N TRP A 48 8.89 0.96 0.44
CA TRP A 48 7.96 1.98 0.92
C TRP A 48 7.39 1.65 2.31
N VAL A 49 7.03 0.40 2.56
CA VAL A 49 6.57 -0.05 3.88
C VAL A 49 7.67 0.12 4.92
N ALA A 50 8.90 -0.32 4.62
CA ALA A 50 10.06 -0.17 5.51
C ALA A 50 10.38 1.31 5.80
N SER A 51 10.38 2.16 4.79
CA SER A 51 10.63 3.60 4.96
C SER A 51 9.52 4.32 5.73
N THR A 52 8.25 3.88 5.62
CA THR A 52 7.16 4.51 6.37
C THR A 52 7.22 4.19 7.86
N GLN A 53 7.80 3.04 8.25
CA GLN A 53 7.91 2.66 9.67
C GLN A 53 8.91 3.56 10.44
N HIS A 54 9.87 4.18 9.76
CA HIS A 54 10.90 4.99 10.39
C HIS A 54 10.68 6.50 10.18
N ARG A 55 9.61 7.06 10.76
CA ARG A 55 9.46 8.52 10.79
C ARG A 55 10.47 9.15 11.76
N LYS A 56 11.62 9.60 11.26
CA LYS A 56 12.55 10.44 12.02
C LYS A 56 12.13 11.91 11.92
N LYS A 57 11.95 12.59 13.06
CA LYS A 57 11.72 14.04 13.07
C LYS A 57 13.05 14.71 12.70
N LYS A 58 13.03 15.67 11.76
CA LYS A 58 14.25 16.43 11.40
C LYS A 58 14.92 17.08 12.61
N LEU A 59 14.14 17.45 13.63
CA LEU A 59 14.63 18.06 14.87
C LEU A 59 15.39 17.07 15.77
N ASP A 60 15.15 15.77 15.65
CA ASP A 60 15.80 14.74 16.49
C ASP A 60 17.26 14.47 16.06
N ILE A 61 17.69 15.02 14.91
CA ILE A 61 19.06 14.87 14.38
C ILE A 61 20.06 15.79 15.11
N HIS A 62 19.57 16.86 15.75
CA HIS A 62 20.40 17.92 16.36
C HIS A 62 20.39 17.90 17.89
N LYS A 63 20.14 16.74 18.51
CA LYS A 63 20.02 16.61 19.97
C LYS A 63 21.15 15.79 20.58
#